data_AF-A0ABD2KLT6-F1
#
_entry.id   AF-A0ABD2KLT6-F1
#
_cell.length_a   1.000
_cell.length_b   1.000
_cell.length_c   1.000
_cell.angle_alpha   90.00
_cell.angle_beta   90.00
_cell.angle_gamma   90.00
#
_symmetry.space_group_name_H-M   'P 1'
#
loop_
_entity.id
_entity.type
_entity.pdbx_description
1 polymer ?
#
loop_
_entity_poly.entity_id
_entity_poly.type
_entity_poly.pdbx_seq_one_letter_code
_entity_poly.pdbx_strand_id
1 'polypeptide(L)'
;MNSSEQGYFALRAVEFGDRQQFEYVLNLASARDVKNRGKRVRGYNYGHWQTVKRELMQRVVYEKFRQNQPLCEALLRTGFVRLVEASTDRYWAAGLRITDEAIHSSNNWPGRNELGWLLMRVRDQLRPLPHHVHQINKHYVVFQEAAPDYVVALAAEPHVQPYAVRINNKTVNAVRQLQIAILW
;
A
#
# COMPACT_ATOMS: atom_id res chain seq x y z
N MET A 1 10.45 -11.02 -12.35
CA MET A 1 8.97 -10.96 -12.40
C MET A 1 8.60 -9.74 -13.22
N ASN A 2 7.85 -9.92 -14.29
CA ASN A 2 7.76 -8.93 -15.37
C ASN A 2 6.52 -8.01 -15.24
N SER A 3 5.58 -8.33 -14.34
CA SER A 3 4.39 -7.52 -14.07
C SER A 3 3.79 -7.80 -12.69
N SER A 4 2.91 -6.90 -12.23
CA SER A 4 2.14 -7.10 -10.99
C SER A 4 1.15 -8.24 -11.13
N GLU A 5 0.56 -8.41 -12.32
CA GLU A 5 -0.30 -9.53 -12.64
C GLU A 5 0.44 -10.86 -12.45
N GLN A 6 1.69 -10.95 -12.93
CA GLN A 6 2.48 -12.18 -12.80
C GLN A 6 2.68 -12.55 -11.33
N GLY A 7 3.05 -11.59 -10.48
CA GLY A 7 3.17 -11.83 -9.04
C GLY A 7 1.86 -12.20 -8.38
N TYR A 8 0.78 -11.50 -8.72
CA TYR A 8 -0.53 -11.73 -8.13
C TYR A 8 -1.06 -13.14 -8.43
N PHE A 9 -0.93 -13.61 -9.67
CA PHE A 9 -1.38 -14.96 -10.04
C PHE A 9 -0.39 -16.05 -9.62
N ALA A 10 0.90 -15.76 -9.53
CA ALA A 10 1.88 -16.67 -8.94
C ALA A 10 1.59 -16.89 -7.45
N LEU A 11 1.38 -15.82 -6.67
CA LEU A 11 1.01 -15.94 -5.26
C LEU A 11 -0.32 -16.64 -5.07
N ARG A 12 -1.29 -16.47 -5.97
CA ARG A 12 -2.52 -17.27 -5.95
C ARG A 12 -2.24 -18.76 -6.06
N ALA A 13 -1.36 -19.16 -6.98
CA ALA A 13 -1.01 -20.56 -7.15
C ALA A 13 -0.33 -21.13 -5.89
N VAL A 14 0.56 -20.34 -5.27
CA VAL A 14 1.18 -20.69 -3.97
C VAL A 14 0.13 -20.84 -2.87
N GLU A 15 -0.82 -19.92 -2.77
CA GLU A 15 -1.88 -19.91 -1.75
C GLU A 15 -2.72 -21.20 -1.77
N PHE A 16 -2.93 -21.80 -2.94
CA PHE A 16 -3.68 -23.04 -3.11
C PHE A 16 -2.79 -24.28 -3.33
N GLY A 17 -1.48 -24.17 -3.11
CA GLY A 17 -0.54 -25.30 -3.23
C GLY A 17 -0.34 -25.81 -4.66
N ASP A 18 -0.68 -25.03 -5.69
CA ASP A 18 -0.56 -25.43 -7.09
C ASP A 18 0.80 -25.02 -7.68
N ARG A 19 1.82 -25.82 -7.38
CA ARG A 19 3.19 -25.59 -7.85
C ARG A 19 3.30 -25.57 -9.38
N GLN A 20 2.55 -26.42 -10.08
CA GLN A 20 2.59 -26.47 -11.55
C GLN A 20 2.08 -25.15 -12.14
N GLN A 21 0.98 -24.63 -11.59
CA GLN A 21 0.43 -23.36 -12.05
C GLN A 21 1.33 -22.17 -11.68
N PHE A 22 2.02 -22.22 -10.54
CA PHE A 22 3.01 -21.22 -10.17
C PHE A 22 4.14 -21.13 -11.21
N GLU A 23 4.78 -22.27 -11.51
CA GLU A 23 5.84 -22.36 -12.52
C GLU A 23 5.33 -21.93 -13.90
N TYR A 24 4.11 -22.33 -14.27
CA TYR A 24 3.49 -21.92 -15.53
C TYR A 24 3.32 -20.40 -15.63
N VAL A 25 2.77 -19.75 -14.59
CA VAL A 25 2.55 -18.29 -14.58
C VAL A 25 3.86 -17.51 -14.66
N LEU A 26 4.93 -17.99 -14.03
CA LEU A 26 6.24 -17.36 -14.09
C LEU A 26 6.88 -17.38 -15.50
N ASN A 27 6.49 -18.33 -16.34
CA ASN A 27 6.99 -18.46 -17.71
C ASN A 27 6.11 -17.75 -18.76
N LEU A 28 5.00 -17.12 -18.36
CA LEU A 28 4.16 -16.37 -19.30
C LEU A 28 4.81 -15.03 -19.69
N ALA A 29 4.81 -14.76 -21.00
CA ALA A 29 5.50 -13.61 -21.59
C ALA A 29 4.76 -12.28 -21.41
N SER A 30 3.43 -12.27 -21.27
CA SER A 30 2.64 -11.04 -21.25
C SER A 30 1.66 -10.97 -20.08
N ALA A 31 1.40 -9.76 -19.57
CA ALA A 31 0.38 -9.53 -18.54
C ALA A 31 -1.02 -9.97 -18.99
N ARG A 32 -1.31 -9.88 -20.31
CA ARG A 32 -2.55 -10.37 -20.91
C ARG A 32 -2.67 -11.89 -20.77
N ASP A 33 -1.62 -12.63 -21.11
CA ASP A 33 -1.62 -14.09 -20.96
C ASP A 33 -1.72 -14.49 -19.50
N VAL A 34 -1.00 -13.81 -18.61
CA VAL A 34 -1.12 -14.02 -17.16
C VAL A 34 -2.56 -13.81 -16.69
N LYS A 35 -3.22 -12.71 -17.07
CA LYS A 35 -4.60 -12.43 -16.66
C LYS A 35 -5.60 -13.47 -17.18
N ASN A 36 -5.34 -14.05 -18.35
CA ASN A 36 -6.22 -15.04 -18.97
C ASN A 36 -5.98 -16.45 -18.41
N ARG A 37 -4.73 -16.84 -18.25
CA ARG A 37 -4.34 -18.23 -17.95
C ARG A 37 -4.00 -18.44 -16.47
N GLY A 38 -3.47 -17.41 -15.80
CA GLY A 38 -3.09 -17.43 -14.38
C GLY A 38 -4.26 -17.64 -13.40
N LYS A 39 -5.49 -17.42 -13.84
CA LYS A 39 -6.71 -17.65 -13.04
C LYS A 39 -6.98 -19.14 -12.74
N ARG A 40 -6.42 -20.06 -13.54
CA ARG A 40 -6.71 -21.51 -13.49
C ARG A 40 -5.81 -22.19 -12.45
N VAL A 41 -6.20 -22.14 -11.19
CA VAL A 41 -5.46 -22.75 -10.07
C VAL A 41 -6.25 -23.94 -9.54
N ARG A 42 -5.59 -25.08 -9.32
CA ARG A 42 -6.18 -26.26 -8.67
C ARG A 42 -6.51 -25.94 -7.21
N GLY A 43 -7.63 -26.48 -6.71
CA GLY A 43 -8.06 -26.23 -5.33
C GLY A 43 -8.53 -24.79 -5.06
N TYR A 44 -8.78 -23.99 -6.11
CA TYR A 44 -9.22 -22.61 -5.95
C TYR A 44 -10.51 -22.50 -5.13
N ASN A 45 -10.42 -21.85 -3.98
CA ASN A 45 -11.56 -21.49 -3.15
C ASN A 45 -11.84 -19.99 -3.30
N TYR A 46 -13.01 -19.66 -3.86
CA TYR A 46 -13.37 -18.26 -4.11
C TYR A 46 -13.46 -17.44 -2.82
N GLY A 47 -14.10 -17.99 -1.78
CA GLY A 47 -14.32 -17.30 -0.50
C GLY A 47 -13.01 -16.96 0.19
N HIS A 48 -12.15 -17.96 0.35
CA HIS A 48 -10.79 -17.77 0.87
C HIS A 48 -9.99 -16.78 0.02
N TRP A 49 -10.06 -16.88 -1.31
CA TRP A 49 -9.35 -15.92 -2.15
C TRP A 49 -9.84 -14.47 -1.94
N GLN A 50 -11.14 -14.26 -1.70
CA GLN A 50 -11.63 -12.90 -1.43
C GLN A 50 -11.05 -12.31 -0.15
N THR A 51 -10.73 -13.13 0.87
CA THR A 51 -10.18 -12.65 2.14
C THR A 51 -8.70 -12.26 2.03
N VAL A 52 -7.91 -12.97 1.21
CA VAL A 52 -6.44 -12.79 1.14
C VAL A 52 -5.95 -11.96 -0.06
N LYS A 53 -6.71 -11.90 -1.16
CA LYS A 53 -6.23 -11.32 -2.44
C LYS A 53 -5.71 -9.90 -2.34
N ARG A 54 -6.31 -9.08 -1.47
CA ARG A 54 -5.98 -7.66 -1.32
C ARG A 54 -4.62 -7.48 -0.66
N GLU A 55 -4.37 -8.24 0.40
CA GLU A 55 -3.09 -8.23 1.10
C GLU A 55 -1.96 -8.76 0.20
N LEU A 56 -2.20 -9.87 -0.50
CA LEU A 56 -1.22 -10.43 -1.44
C LEU A 56 -0.90 -9.44 -2.57
N MET A 57 -1.91 -8.76 -3.13
CA MET A 57 -1.68 -7.71 -4.13
C MET A 57 -0.86 -6.55 -3.54
N GLN A 58 -1.13 -6.12 -2.31
CA GLN A 58 -0.34 -5.07 -1.66
C GLN A 58 1.14 -5.46 -1.59
N ARG A 59 1.44 -6.70 -1.19
CA ARG A 59 2.83 -7.21 -1.13
C ARG A 59 3.48 -7.19 -2.52
N VAL A 60 2.78 -7.63 -3.55
CA VAL A 60 3.28 -7.60 -4.94
C VAL A 60 3.56 -6.19 -5.42
N VAL A 61 2.65 -5.26 -5.16
CA VAL A 61 2.82 -3.84 -5.53
C VAL A 61 4.00 -3.25 -4.75
N TYR A 62 4.07 -3.44 -3.45
CA TYR A 62 5.17 -2.97 -2.62
C TYR A 62 6.53 -3.46 -3.15
N GLU A 63 6.69 -4.76 -3.39
CA GLU A 63 7.94 -5.32 -3.89
C GLU A 63 8.30 -4.80 -5.28
N LYS A 64 7.32 -4.65 -6.18
CA LYS A 64 7.55 -4.09 -7.52
C LYS A 64 8.11 -2.67 -7.45
N PHE A 65 7.52 -1.80 -6.63
CA PHE A 65 7.98 -0.43 -6.50
C PHE A 65 9.29 -0.34 -5.71
N ARG A 66 9.45 -1.13 -4.65
CA ARG A 66 10.70 -1.19 -3.86
C ARG A 66 11.90 -1.62 -4.70
N GLN A 67 11.74 -2.65 -5.54
CA GLN A 67 12.84 -3.22 -6.33
C GLN A 67 13.16 -2.41 -7.59
N ASN A 68 12.24 -1.57 -8.06
CA ASN A 68 12.40 -0.80 -9.29
C ASN A 68 12.39 0.70 -8.97
N GLN A 69 13.59 1.26 -8.78
CA GLN A 69 13.78 2.64 -8.35
C GLN A 69 13.09 3.68 -9.27
N PRO A 70 13.18 3.59 -10.62
CA PRO A 70 12.45 4.51 -11.50
C PRO A 70 10.93 4.49 -11.28
N LEU A 71 10.34 3.31 -11.05
CA LEU A 71 8.91 3.20 -10.73
C LEU A 71 8.60 3.76 -9.34
N CYS A 72 9.45 3.50 -8.33
CA CYS A 72 9.32 4.05 -6.99
C CYS A 72 9.24 5.58 -7.03
N GLU A 73 10.21 6.21 -7.71
CA GLU A 73 10.28 7.66 -7.87
C GLU A 73 9.04 8.20 -8.59
N ALA A 74 8.57 7.51 -9.63
CA ALA A 74 7.33 7.90 -10.31
C ALA A 74 6.12 7.87 -9.38
N LEU A 75 5.99 6.84 -8.54
CA LEU A 75 4.91 6.74 -7.55
C LEU A 75 5.01 7.83 -6.48
N LEU A 76 6.22 8.10 -5.96
CA LEU A 76 6.45 9.15 -4.97
C LEU A 76 6.16 10.55 -5.52
N ARG A 77 6.50 10.83 -6.79
CA ARG A 77 6.20 12.09 -7.48
C ARG A 77 4.71 12.40 -7.59
N THR A 78 3.84 11.40 -7.46
CA THR A 78 2.38 11.65 -7.38
C THR A 78 2.00 12.42 -6.10
N GLY A 79 2.91 12.56 -5.13
CA GLY A 79 2.70 13.36 -3.94
C GLY A 79 1.50 12.86 -3.17
N PHE A 80 0.52 13.73 -2.92
CA PHE A 80 -0.69 13.40 -2.18
C PHE A 80 -1.92 13.24 -3.07
N VAL A 81 -1.75 13.25 -4.41
CA VAL A 81 -2.89 13.12 -5.32
C VAL A 81 -3.51 11.74 -5.20
N ARG A 82 -4.83 11.68 -5.43
CA ARG A 82 -5.57 10.42 -5.48
C ARG A 82 -5.23 9.69 -6.78
N LEU A 83 -4.89 8.41 -6.68
CA LEU A 83 -4.62 7.55 -7.84
C LEU A 83 -5.88 6.76 -8.22
N VAL A 84 -6.18 6.74 -9.52
CA VAL A 84 -7.36 6.08 -10.09
C VAL A 84 -6.90 5.16 -11.20
N GLU A 85 -7.20 3.86 -11.06
CA GLU A 85 -7.00 2.89 -12.12
C GLU A 85 -8.18 2.96 -13.10
N ALA A 86 -7.90 3.33 -14.34
CA ALA A 86 -8.87 3.56 -15.40
C ALA A 86 -9.10 2.29 -16.23
N SER A 87 -9.86 1.35 -15.69
CA SER A 87 -10.19 0.08 -16.33
C SER A 87 -11.62 -0.35 -16.04
N THR A 88 -12.18 -1.23 -16.87
CA THR A 88 -13.52 -1.81 -16.67
C THR A 88 -13.59 -2.85 -15.55
N ASP A 89 -12.46 -3.18 -14.89
CA ASP A 89 -12.43 -4.05 -13.72
C ASP A 89 -13.10 -3.37 -12.51
N ARG A 90 -14.23 -3.90 -12.04
CA ARG A 90 -15.00 -3.27 -10.95
C ARG A 90 -14.44 -3.50 -9.56
N TYR A 91 -13.46 -4.39 -9.38
CA TYR A 91 -12.83 -4.58 -8.07
C TYR A 91 -11.54 -3.77 -7.97
N TRP A 92 -10.63 -3.96 -8.92
CA TRP A 92 -9.31 -3.31 -8.86
C TRP A 92 -9.32 -1.87 -9.36
N ALA A 93 -10.25 -1.52 -10.24
CA ALA A 93 -10.29 -0.24 -10.93
C ALA A 93 -11.59 0.54 -10.65
N ALA A 94 -11.70 1.75 -11.20
CA ALA A 94 -12.91 2.57 -11.13
C ALA A 94 -14.09 1.97 -11.90
N GLY A 95 -13.87 0.95 -12.72
CA GLY A 95 -14.89 0.36 -13.58
C GLY A 95 -15.23 1.22 -14.81
N LEU A 96 -14.38 2.21 -15.11
CA LEU A 96 -14.50 3.17 -16.20
C LEU A 96 -13.17 3.24 -16.96
N ARG A 97 -13.22 3.47 -18.27
CA ARG A 97 -12.04 3.74 -19.10
C ARG A 97 -11.59 5.17 -18.88
N ILE A 98 -10.33 5.46 -19.22
CA ILE A 98 -9.78 6.82 -19.10
C ILE A 98 -10.51 7.85 -19.97
N THR A 99 -11.19 7.39 -21.02
CA THR A 99 -11.99 8.21 -21.94
C THR A 99 -13.38 8.53 -21.42
N ASP A 100 -13.84 7.86 -20.35
CA ASP A 100 -15.18 8.07 -19.82
C ASP A 100 -15.17 9.28 -18.87
N GLU A 101 -15.91 10.34 -19.19
CA GLU A 101 -15.92 11.59 -18.39
C GLU A 101 -16.28 11.36 -16.90
N ALA A 102 -17.10 10.34 -16.63
CA ALA A 102 -17.47 9.93 -15.29
C ALA A 102 -16.27 9.54 -14.40
N ILE A 103 -15.09 9.24 -14.99
CA ILE A 103 -13.90 8.84 -14.23
C ILE A 103 -13.38 9.95 -13.29
N HIS A 104 -13.67 11.21 -13.60
CA HIS A 104 -13.19 12.34 -12.81
C HIS A 104 -13.94 12.53 -11.48
N SER A 105 -15.07 11.85 -11.27
CA SER A 105 -15.85 11.91 -10.04
C SER A 105 -16.01 10.53 -9.41
N SER A 106 -15.46 10.35 -8.21
CA SER A 106 -15.52 9.07 -7.51
C SER A 106 -16.95 8.61 -7.19
N ASN A 107 -17.91 9.53 -7.13
CA ASN A 107 -19.32 9.21 -6.91
C ASN A 107 -19.95 8.46 -8.08
N ASN A 108 -19.33 8.53 -9.26
CA ASN A 108 -19.82 7.90 -10.48
C ASN A 108 -19.13 6.56 -10.78
N TRP A 109 -18.19 6.13 -9.94
CA TRP A 109 -17.42 4.92 -10.20
C TRP A 109 -18.26 3.67 -9.89
N PRO A 110 -18.55 2.80 -10.89
CA PRO A 110 -19.15 1.50 -10.64
C PRO A 110 -18.16 0.49 -10.02
N GLY A 111 -16.87 0.82 -9.98
CA GLY A 111 -15.79 0.01 -9.41
C GLY A 111 -15.19 0.60 -8.13
N ARG A 112 -14.46 -0.24 -7.40
CA ARG A 112 -13.92 0.09 -6.06
C ARG A 112 -12.56 0.79 -6.08
N ASN A 113 -11.85 0.78 -7.21
CA ASN A 113 -10.52 1.35 -7.34
C ASN A 113 -9.50 0.82 -6.29
N GLU A 114 -9.60 -0.45 -5.90
CA GLU A 114 -8.73 -1.04 -4.86
C GLU A 114 -7.24 -0.92 -5.20
N LEU A 115 -6.85 -1.00 -6.49
CA LEU A 115 -5.46 -0.85 -6.88
C LEU A 115 -4.95 0.58 -6.66
N GLY A 116 -5.76 1.60 -6.96
CA GLY A 116 -5.44 3.00 -6.67
C GLY A 116 -5.20 3.22 -5.17
N TRP A 117 -6.07 2.66 -4.32
CA TRP A 117 -5.90 2.68 -2.86
C TRP A 117 -4.63 1.97 -2.40
N LEU A 118 -4.32 0.80 -2.94
CA LEU A 118 -3.09 0.07 -2.62
C LEU A 118 -1.84 0.83 -3.05
N LEU A 119 -1.84 1.46 -4.23
CA LEU A 119 -0.72 2.27 -4.70
C LEU A 119 -0.47 3.47 -3.78
N MET A 120 -1.53 4.16 -3.33
CA MET A 120 -1.39 5.25 -2.36
C MET A 120 -0.84 4.76 -1.01
N ARG A 121 -1.30 3.60 -0.53
CA ARG A 121 -0.78 2.99 0.71
C ARG A 121 0.70 2.60 0.58
N VAL A 122 1.07 1.97 -0.54
CA VAL A 122 2.45 1.59 -0.83
C VAL A 122 3.34 2.83 -1.00
N ARG A 123 2.84 3.89 -1.65
CA ARG A 123 3.53 5.19 -1.73
C ARG A 123 3.88 5.69 -0.33
N ASP A 124 2.92 5.68 0.59
CA ASP A 124 3.15 6.17 1.94
C ASP A 124 4.11 5.27 2.74
N GLN A 125 4.11 3.96 2.51
CA GLN A 125 5.10 3.03 3.06
C GLN A 125 6.52 3.23 2.51
N LEU A 126 6.64 3.70 1.26
CA LEU A 126 7.92 3.92 0.59
C LEU A 126 8.43 5.36 0.73
N ARG A 127 7.61 6.28 1.29
CA ARG A 127 8.05 7.65 1.52
C ARG A 127 9.26 7.62 2.46
N PRO A 128 10.36 8.31 2.09
CA PRO A 128 11.45 8.50 3.02
C PRO A 128 10.91 9.24 4.25
N LEU A 129 11.45 8.91 5.41
CA LEU A 129 11.21 9.70 6.61
C LEU A 129 11.62 11.16 6.30
N PRO A 130 10.84 12.16 6.75
CA PRO A 130 11.21 13.56 6.56
C PRO A 130 12.66 13.82 6.97
N HIS A 131 13.35 14.74 6.31
CA HIS A 131 14.78 15.03 6.55
C HIS A 131 15.11 15.42 8.01
N HIS A 132 14.10 15.75 8.82
CA HIS A 132 14.21 16.13 10.23
C HIS A 132 13.79 15.01 11.18
N VAL A 133 13.52 13.81 10.65
CA VAL A 133 13.12 12.65 11.42
C VAL A 133 14.31 11.78 11.76
N HIS A 134 14.62 11.70 13.06
CA HIS A 134 15.69 10.84 13.56
C HIS A 134 15.07 9.56 14.12
N GLN A 135 15.48 8.41 13.58
CA GLN A 135 15.14 7.12 14.16
C GLN A 135 16.06 6.87 15.36
N ILE A 136 15.52 6.96 16.58
CA ILE A 136 16.30 6.72 17.80
C ILE A 136 16.51 5.21 18.02
N ASN A 137 15.56 4.37 17.60
CA ASN A 137 15.68 2.90 17.56
C ASN A 137 14.55 2.28 16.69
N LYS A 138 14.46 0.94 16.63
CA LYS A 138 13.49 0.22 15.78
C LYS A 138 12.01 0.52 16.07
N HIS A 139 11.69 1.10 17.22
CA HIS A 139 10.32 1.23 17.73
C HIS A 139 9.82 2.68 17.83
N TYR A 140 10.68 3.70 17.63
CA TYR A 140 10.29 5.10 17.73
C TYR A 140 10.78 5.94 16.56
N VAL A 141 9.91 6.84 16.11
CA VAL A 141 10.18 7.85 15.07
C VAL A 141 9.97 9.22 15.67
N VAL A 142 11.00 10.06 15.63
CA VAL A 142 10.94 11.43 16.14
C VAL A 142 10.69 12.41 15.02
N PHE A 143 9.65 13.24 15.13
CA PHE A 143 9.40 14.37 14.25
C PHE A 143 9.90 15.66 14.91
N GLN A 144 10.76 16.38 14.22
CA GLN A 144 11.00 17.79 14.48
C GLN A 144 10.26 18.58 13.41
N GLU A 145 9.15 19.21 13.79
CA GLU A 145 8.51 20.21 12.93
C GLU A 145 9.20 21.56 13.14
N ALA A 146 9.16 22.43 12.14
CA ALA A 146 9.99 23.63 11.97
C ALA A 146 9.86 24.74 13.06
N ALA A 147 9.23 24.46 14.20
CA ALA A 147 9.31 25.30 15.39
C ALA A 147 10.43 24.78 16.32
N PRO A 148 11.38 25.62 16.75
CA PRO A 148 12.63 25.20 17.40
C PRO A 148 12.49 24.36 18.68
N ASP A 149 11.28 24.26 19.25
CA ASP A 149 11.05 23.80 20.62
C ASP A 149 10.14 22.57 20.76
N TYR A 150 9.70 21.95 19.65
CA TYR A 150 8.77 20.80 19.69
C TYR A 150 9.38 19.56 19.05
N VAL A 151 9.31 18.44 19.78
CA VAL A 151 9.79 17.12 19.33
C VAL A 151 8.68 16.11 19.59
N VAL A 152 8.03 15.58 18.55
CA VAL A 152 6.99 14.57 18.72
C VAL A 152 7.57 13.19 18.44
N ALA A 153 7.59 12.30 19.44
CA ALA A 153 7.98 10.91 19.25
C ALA A 153 6.72 10.05 19.11
N LEU A 154 6.57 9.38 17.98
CA LEU A 154 5.51 8.40 17.77
C LEU A 154 6.08 6.98 17.86
N ALA A 155 5.37 6.11 18.56
CA ALA A 155 5.65 4.68 18.53
C ALA A 155 5.36 4.16 17.11
N ALA A 156 6.32 3.44 16.53
CA ALA A 156 6.17 2.83 15.21
C ALA A 156 5.29 1.58 15.23
N GLU A 157 5.00 1.05 16.42
CA GLU A 157 4.22 -0.17 16.64
C GLU A 157 2.97 0.12 17.51
N PRO A 158 1.78 -0.42 17.16
CA PRO A 158 0.52 -0.13 17.87
C PRO A 158 0.50 -0.57 19.35
N HIS A 159 1.39 -1.47 19.75
CA HIS A 159 1.45 -2.04 21.10
C HIS A 159 2.50 -1.40 22.00
N VAL A 160 3.34 -0.53 21.43
CA VAL A 160 4.39 0.18 22.16
C VAL A 160 3.80 1.48 22.68
N GLN A 161 3.80 1.67 24.01
CA GLN A 161 3.33 2.92 24.59
C GLN A 161 4.25 4.08 24.14
N PRO A 162 3.71 5.24 23.76
CA PRO A 162 4.53 6.38 23.37
C PRO A 162 5.42 6.83 24.53
N TYR A 163 6.71 7.02 24.24
CA TYR A 163 7.68 7.52 25.21
C TYR A 163 7.58 9.05 25.33
N ALA A 164 7.85 9.58 26.53
CA ALA A 164 7.67 10.99 26.86
C ALA A 164 8.33 11.96 25.86
N VAL A 165 7.65 13.08 25.59
CA VAL A 165 8.11 14.18 24.74
C VAL A 165 8.78 15.26 25.60
N ARG A 166 9.88 15.82 25.09
CA ARG A 166 10.63 16.91 25.75
C ARG A 166 10.19 18.26 25.17
N ILE A 167 9.65 19.13 26.02
CA ILE A 167 9.23 20.50 25.65
C ILE A 167 10.01 21.45 26.56
N ASN A 168 10.78 22.39 26.02
CA ASN A 168 11.46 23.46 26.78
C ASN A 168 12.17 22.97 28.06
N ASN A 169 13.00 21.92 27.97
CA ASN A 169 13.72 21.28 29.07
C ASN A 169 12.84 20.72 30.23
N LYS A 170 11.53 20.55 30.01
CA LYS A 170 10.64 19.83 30.93
C LYS A 170 10.19 18.51 30.29
N THR A 171 10.34 17.43 31.03
CA THR A 171 9.77 16.12 30.67
C THR A 171 8.30 16.11 31.07
N VAL A 172 7.40 15.97 30.11
CA VAL A 172 5.97 15.80 30.39
C VAL A 172 5.60 14.33 30.13
N ASN A 173 5.21 13.62 31.19
CA ASN A 173 4.68 12.28 31.07
C ASN A 173 3.25 12.35 30.52
N ALA A 174 3.10 12.09 29.22
CA ALA A 174 1.79 12.05 28.56
C ALA A 174 1.06 10.72 28.87
N VAL A 175 0.71 10.50 30.14
CA VAL A 175 -0.19 9.39 30.54
C VAL A 175 -1.57 9.91 30.96
N ARG A 176 -1.78 11.25 31.03
CA ARG A 176 -3.10 11.78 31.45
C ARG A 176 -3.72 12.92 30.63
N GLN A 177 -3.11 13.42 29.55
CA GLN A 177 -3.68 14.55 28.80
C GLN A 177 -3.49 14.49 27.28
N LEU A 178 -3.60 13.31 26.67
CA LEU A 178 -3.87 13.18 25.23
C LEU A 178 -5.19 12.46 25.04
N GLN A 179 -6.25 13.02 25.60
CA GLN A 179 -7.63 12.65 25.29
C GLN A 179 -8.32 13.70 24.40
N ILE A 180 -7.55 14.59 23.76
CA ILE A 180 -8.10 15.68 22.96
C ILE A 180 -7.36 15.76 21.63
N ALA A 181 -8.15 15.92 20.56
CA ALA A 181 -7.78 16.09 19.15
C ALA A 181 -7.55 14.83 18.30
N ILE A 182 -8.45 13.84 18.38
CA ILE A 182 -8.91 13.13 17.16
C ILE A 182 -10.44 12.99 17.25
N LEU A 183 -11.16 14.10 17.07
CA LEU A 183 -12.55 14.11 16.61
C LEU A 183 -12.79 15.47 15.94
N TRP A 184 -13.31 15.39 14.70
CA TRP A 184 -13.55 16.40 13.66
C TRP A 184 -12.36 16.74 12.76
#